data_AF-A0A7R7VGS5-F1
#
_entry.id   AF-A0A7R7VGS5-F1
#
_cell.length_a   1.000
_cell.length_b   1.000
_cell.length_c   1.000
_cell.angle_alpha   90.00
_cell.angle_beta   90.00
_cell.angle_gamma   90.00
#
_symmetry.space_group_name_H-M   'P 1'
#
loop_
_entity.id
_entity.type
_entity.pdbx_description
1 polymer ?
#
loop_
_entity_poly.entity_id
_entity_poly.type
_entity_poly.pdbx_seq_one_letter_code
_entity_poly.pdbx_strand_id
1 'polypeptide(L)'
;MGWTCYSDISIWSPIIGSVFFGYGLIIVFTNTYLYIILVYQMYSASALSFMTFGRYMVSGAMTVGAIPMYRNLGPHYALIILACIAPVMAPVPFLLYRYGHVIRRMSKGVQNKD
;
A
#
# COMPACT_ATOMS: atom_id res chain seq x y z
N MET A 1 9.04 -15.35 0.76
CA MET A 1 9.73 -14.54 1.79
C MET A 1 9.71 -15.21 3.15
N GLY A 2 8.58 -15.32 3.85
CA GLY A 2 8.54 -15.83 5.24
C GLY A 2 9.22 -17.19 5.47
N TRP A 3 8.91 -18.18 4.64
CA TRP A 3 9.49 -19.53 4.72
C TRP A 3 10.77 -19.71 3.90
N THR A 4 11.16 -18.73 3.08
CA THR A 4 12.30 -18.83 2.14
C THR A 4 13.56 -18.14 2.66
N CYS A 5 13.59 -17.80 3.95
CA CYS A 5 14.72 -17.13 4.62
C CYS A 5 15.76 -18.10 5.19
N TYR A 6 15.64 -19.41 4.94
CA TYR A 6 16.66 -20.38 5.33
C TYR A 6 17.82 -20.38 4.34
N SER A 7 19.04 -20.57 4.84
CA SER A 7 20.25 -20.72 4.02
C SER A 7 20.19 -21.92 3.06
N ASP A 8 19.33 -22.89 3.36
CA ASP A 8 19.12 -24.13 2.58
C ASP A 8 18.15 -23.98 1.40
N ILE A 9 17.42 -22.85 1.31
CA ILE A 9 16.40 -22.64 0.27
C ILE A 9 16.98 -21.80 -0.87
N SER A 10 16.68 -22.21 -2.11
CA SER A 10 17.17 -21.55 -3.32
C SER A 10 16.87 -20.05 -3.32
N ILE A 11 17.92 -19.25 -3.51
CA ILE A 11 17.91 -17.78 -3.54
C ILE A 11 16.90 -17.19 -4.54
N TRP A 12 16.52 -17.96 -5.56
CA TRP A 12 15.58 -17.55 -6.59
C TRP A 12 14.15 -17.36 -6.08
N SER A 13 13.73 -18.14 -5.08
CA SER A 13 12.36 -18.08 -4.53
C SER A 13 12.01 -16.71 -3.91
N PRO A 14 12.84 -16.13 -3.01
CA PRO A 14 12.57 -14.79 -2.49
C PRO A 14 12.70 -13.70 -3.56
N ILE A 15 13.63 -13.82 -4.51
CA ILE A 15 13.83 -12.81 -5.57
C ILE A 15 12.57 -12.66 -6.44
N ILE A 16 12.02 -13.78 -6.90
CA ILE A 16 10.80 -13.77 -7.73
C ILE A 16 9.62 -13.20 -6.94
N GLY A 17 9.50 -13.57 -5.66
CA GLY A 17 8.48 -13.01 -4.76
C GLY A 17 8.58 -11.49 -4.60
N SER A 18 9.80 -10.94 -4.47
CA SER A 18 10.03 -9.48 -4.42
C SER A 18 9.59 -8.79 -5.70
N VAL A 19 9.87 -9.38 -6.86
CA VAL A 19 9.53 -8.78 -8.16
C VAL A 19 8.02 -8.64 -8.31
N PHE A 20 7.26 -9.70 -8.03
CA PHE A 20 5.79 -9.63 -8.10
C PHE A 20 5.20 -8.64 -7.09
N PHE A 21 5.73 -8.62 -5.87
CA PHE A 21 5.30 -7.67 -4.84
C PHE A 21 5.58 -6.22 -5.25
N GLY A 22 6.79 -5.93 -5.74
CA GLY A 22 7.18 -4.60 -6.23
C GLY A 22 6.36 -4.16 -7.43
N TYR A 23 6.11 -5.06 -8.38
CA TYR A 23 5.31 -4.77 -9.57
C TYR A 23 3.88 -4.37 -9.21
N GLY A 24 3.20 -5.13 -8.35
CA GLY A 24 1.85 -4.80 -7.89
C GLY A 24 1.80 -3.47 -7.14
N LEU A 25 2.80 -3.21 -6.30
CA LEU A 25 2.89 -1.97 -5.53
C LEU A 25 3.06 -0.74 -6.45
N ILE A 26 3.92 -0.82 -7.47
CA ILE A 26 4.10 0.27 -8.45
C ILE A 26 2.82 0.54 -9.24
N ILE A 27 2.13 -0.51 -9.70
CA ILE A 27 0.86 -0.36 -10.44
C ILE A 27 -0.17 0.42 -9.60
N VAL A 28 -0.38 0.01 -8.34
CA VAL A 28 -1.37 0.65 -7.47
C VAL A 28 -1.02 2.11 -7.21
N PHE A 29 0.25 2.41 -6.92
CA PHE A 29 0.68 3.79 -6.67
C PHE A 29 0.55 4.68 -7.91
N THR A 30 1.00 4.19 -9.08
CA THR A 30 0.91 4.94 -10.33
C THR A 30 -0.54 5.26 -10.70
N ASN A 31 -1.44 4.28 -10.61
CA ASN A 31 -2.87 4.50 -10.89
C ASN A 31 -3.49 5.51 -9.91
N THR A 32 -3.14 5.42 -8.62
CA THR A 32 -3.67 6.34 -7.61
C THR A 32 -3.20 7.78 -7.83
N TYR A 33 -1.92 7.99 -8.15
CA TYR A 33 -1.40 9.33 -8.44
C TYR A 33 -2.04 9.93 -9.68
N LEU A 34 -2.17 9.15 -10.75
CA LEU A 34 -2.87 9.58 -11.97
C LEU A 34 -4.32 9.98 -11.68
N TYR A 35 -5.04 9.19 -10.88
CA TYR A 35 -6.42 9.50 -10.48
C TYR A 35 -6.51 10.83 -9.70
N ILE A 36 -5.63 11.05 -8.72
CA ILE A 36 -5.63 12.28 -7.92
C ILE A 36 -5.35 13.51 -8.78
N ILE A 37 -4.38 13.41 -9.69
CA ILE A 37 -4.03 14.49 -10.62
C ILE A 37 -5.25 14.84 -11.48
N LEU A 38 -5.94 13.84 -12.04
CA LEU A 38 -7.10 14.07 -12.91
C LEU A 38 -8.30 14.67 -12.16
N VAL A 39 -8.49 14.35 -10.88
CA VAL A 39 -9.63 14.86 -10.08
C VAL A 39 -9.36 16.25 -9.49
N TYR A 40 -8.13 16.54 -9.10
CA TYR A 40 -7.76 17.74 -8.34
C TYR A 40 -6.91 18.74 -9.11
N GLN A 41 -6.82 18.68 -10.45
CA GLN A 41 -6.01 19.53 -11.35
C GLN A 41 -5.29 20.74 -10.68
N MET A 42 -6.01 21.80 -10.28
CA MET A 42 -5.46 22.99 -9.59
C MET A 42 -4.79 22.73 -8.21
N TYR A 43 -5.34 21.83 -7.39
CA TYR A 43 -4.87 21.48 -6.06
C TYR A 43 -4.12 20.13 -6.00
N SER A 44 -3.72 19.58 -7.15
CA SER A 44 -3.10 18.25 -7.26
C SER A 44 -1.83 18.12 -6.42
N ALA A 45 -0.96 19.13 -6.44
CA ALA A 45 0.32 19.10 -5.71
C ALA A 45 0.12 18.98 -4.19
N SER A 46 -0.88 19.70 -3.65
CA SER A 46 -1.22 19.64 -2.22
C SER A 46 -1.84 18.30 -1.85
N ALA A 47 -2.78 17.81 -2.67
CA ALA A 47 -3.43 16.51 -2.46
C ALA A 47 -2.43 15.34 -2.47
N LEU A 48 -1.47 15.34 -3.42
CA LEU A 48 -0.40 14.35 -3.50
C LEU A 48 0.54 14.40 -2.28
N SER A 49 0.81 15.61 -1.78
CA SER A 49 1.64 15.81 -0.59
C SER A 49 0.98 15.25 0.67
N PHE A 50 -0.32 15.51 0.88
CA PHE A 50 -1.07 14.94 2.00
C PHE A 50 -1.16 13.42 1.95
N MET A 51 -1.40 12.83 0.77
CA MET A 51 -1.38 11.38 0.59
C MET A 51 -0.04 10.78 1.00
N THR A 52 1.05 11.41 0.54
CA THR A 52 2.42 10.96 0.83
C THR A 52 2.76 11.12 2.31
N PHE A 53 2.36 12.23 2.93
CA PHE A 53 2.52 12.48 4.35
C PHE A 53 1.81 11.44 5.22
N GLY A 54 0.55 11.15 4.92
CA GLY A 54 -0.22 10.12 5.63
C GLY A 54 0.45 8.74 5.55
N ARG A 55 0.94 8.37 4.36
CA ARG A 55 1.71 7.12 4.16
C ARG A 55 2.98 7.08 5.03
N TYR A 56 3.76 8.16 5.06
CA TYR A 56 4.97 8.21 5.88
C TYR A 56 4.69 8.16 7.37
N MET A 57 3.61 8.81 7.83
CA MET A 57 3.20 8.76 9.23
C MET A 57 2.83 7.33 9.66
N VAL A 58 2.06 6.61 8.84
CA VAL A 58 1.69 5.22 9.11
C VAL A 58 2.94 4.31 9.06
N SER A 59 3.83 4.49 8.09
CA SER A 59 5.08 3.73 7.99
C SER A 59 5.98 3.96 9.21
N GLY A 60 6.12 5.21 9.65
CA GLY A 60 6.88 5.58 10.84
C GLY A 60 6.30 4.95 12.11
N ALA A 61 4.98 5.04 12.29
CA ALA A 61 4.29 4.41 13.42
C ALA A 61 4.46 2.88 13.42
N MET A 62 4.34 2.24 12.25
CA MET A 62 4.52 0.80 12.10
C MET A 62 5.95 0.35 12.41
N THR A 63 6.96 1.18 12.11
CA THR A 63 8.38 0.86 12.38
C THR A 63 8.64 0.73 13.89
N VAL A 64 7.99 1.54 14.73
CA VAL A 64 8.12 1.45 16.20
C VAL A 64 7.55 0.13 16.74
N GLY A 65 6.42 -0.33 16.18
CA GLY A 65 5.81 -1.61 16.55
C GLY A 65 6.48 -2.85 15.94
N ALA A 66 7.19 -2.69 14.82
CA ALA A 66 7.85 -3.79 14.12
C ALA A 66 9.03 -4.37 14.93
N ILE A 67 9.81 -3.53 15.62
CA ILE A 67 10.99 -3.97 16.39
C ILE A 67 10.64 -5.01 17.47
N PRO A 68 9.66 -4.79 18.37
CA PRO A 68 9.26 -5.79 19.35
C PRO A 68 8.53 -6.99 18.72
N MET A 69 7.81 -6.78 17.61
CA MET A 69 7.13 -7.86 16.88
C MET A 69 8.12 -8.87 16.29
N TYR A 70 9.20 -8.41 15.65
CA TYR A 70 10.23 -9.29 15.11
C TYR A 70 11.06 -9.99 16.19
N ARG A 71 11.32 -9.35 17.34
CA ARG A 71 12.07 -9.95 18.46
C ARG A 71 11.30 -11.09 19.15
N ASN A 72 9.98 -10.97 19.30
CA ASN A 72 9.19 -11.96 20.04
C ASN A 72 8.64 -13.10 19.16
N LEU A 73 8.28 -12.82 17.90
CA LEU A 73 7.62 -13.78 17.01
C LEU A 73 8.57 -14.44 15.99
N GLY A 74 9.77 -13.89 15.82
CA GLY A 74 10.69 -14.29 14.76
C GLY A 74 10.22 -13.84 13.36
N PRO A 75 11.13 -13.81 12.37
CA PRO A 75 10.86 -13.28 11.04
C PRO A 75 9.77 -14.06 10.28
N HIS A 76 9.60 -15.32 10.65
CA HIS A 76 8.73 -16.24 9.97
C HIS A 76 7.24 -15.99 10.22
N TYR A 77 6.85 -16.02 11.50
CA TYR A 77 5.47 -15.76 11.90
C TYR A 77 5.09 -14.31 11.64
N ALA A 78 6.04 -13.37 11.80
CA ALA A 78 5.83 -11.97 11.43
C ALA A 78 5.42 -11.80 9.95
N LEU A 79 6.11 -12.49 9.03
CA LEU A 79 5.83 -12.40 7.59
C LEU A 79 4.53 -13.11 7.17
N ILE A 80 4.13 -14.20 7.83
CA ILE A 80 2.85 -14.89 7.57
C ILE A 80 1.66 -14.05 8.04
N ILE A 81 1.78 -13.42 9.21
CA ILE A 81 0.74 -12.53 9.73
C ILE A 81 0.59 -11.32 8.80
N LEU A 82 1.70 -10.72 8.37
CA LEU A 82 1.67 -9.66 7.35
C LEU A 82 1.01 -10.13 6.05
N ALA A 83 1.34 -11.35 5.60
CA ALA A 83 0.78 -11.95 4.40
C ALA A 83 -0.70 -12.31 4.53
N CYS A 84 -1.22 -12.54 5.74
CA CYS A 84 -2.67 -12.70 5.97
C CYS A 84 -3.40 -11.36 6.02
N ILE A 85 -2.76 -10.30 6.51
CA ILE A 85 -3.35 -8.95 6.57
C ILE A 85 -3.37 -8.28 5.19
N ALA A 86 -2.33 -8.50 4.37
CA ALA A 86 -2.23 -7.94 3.01
C ALA A 86 -3.44 -8.24 2.10
N PRO A 87 -3.96 -9.49 1.97
CA PRO A 87 -5.13 -9.79 1.15
C PRO A 87 -6.43 -9.23 1.74
N VAL A 88 -6.51 -9.01 3.06
CA VAL A 88 -7.65 -8.31 3.68
C VAL A 88 -7.70 -6.84 3.27
N MET A 89 -6.54 -6.23 3.02
CA MET A 89 -6.44 -4.86 2.49
C MET A 89 -6.49 -4.77 0.96
N ALA A 90 -6.26 -5.88 0.24
CA ALA A 90 -6.36 -5.93 -1.22
C ALA A 90 -7.72 -5.50 -1.82
N PRO A 91 -8.90 -5.76 -1.21
CA PRO A 91 -10.17 -5.27 -1.74
C PRO A 91 -10.39 -3.76 -1.55
N VAL A 92 -9.59 -3.07 -0.73
CA VAL A 92 -9.75 -1.63 -0.45
C VAL A 92 -9.73 -0.76 -1.72
N PRO A 93 -8.76 -0.89 -2.65
CA PRO A 93 -8.79 -0.15 -3.90
C PRO A 93 -9.98 -0.50 -4.80
N PHE A 94 -10.45 -1.76 -4.80
CA PHE A 94 -11.61 -2.18 -5.58
C PHE A 94 -12.93 -1.61 -5.01
N LEU A 95 -13.04 -1.59 -3.69
CA LEU A 95 -14.11 -0.93 -2.96
C LEU A 95 -14.11 0.56 -3.24
N LEU A 96 -12.96 1.23 -3.16
CA LEU A 96 -12.84 2.66 -3.47
C LEU A 96 -13.11 2.97 -4.94
N TYR A 97 -12.82 2.07 -5.88
CA TYR A 97 -13.22 2.20 -7.27
C TYR A 97 -14.76 2.12 -7.42
N ARG A 98 -15.41 1.15 -6.78
CA ARG A 98 -16.88 1.00 -6.78
C ARG A 98 -17.60 2.18 -6.12
N TYR A 99 -17.06 2.71 -5.02
CA TYR A 99 -17.61 3.83 -4.26
C TYR A 99 -17.03 5.20 -4.64
N GLY A 100 -16.14 5.26 -5.63
CA GLY A 100 -15.47 6.49 -6.06
C GLY A 100 -16.44 7.57 -6.51
N HIS A 101 -17.55 7.18 -7.14
CA HIS A 101 -18.64 8.09 -7.50
C HIS A 101 -19.34 8.74 -6.28
N VAL A 102 -19.38 8.06 -5.13
CA VAL A 102 -19.99 8.59 -3.89
C VAL A 102 -19.05 9.60 -3.22
N ILE A 103 -17.75 9.31 -3.19
CA ILE A 103 -16.74 10.19 -2.60
C ILE A 103 -16.55 11.46 -3.44
N ARG A 104 -16.63 11.36 -4.78
CA ARG A 104 -16.63 12.51 -5.70
C ARG A 104 -17.79 13.48 -5.45
N ARG A 105 -18.96 13.00 -5.01
CA ARG A 105 -20.13 13.84 -4.72
C ARG A 105 -20.04 14.60 -3.39
N MET A 106 -19.24 14.14 -2.43
CA MET A 106 -19.14 14.77 -1.09
C MET A 106 -18.06 15.86 -0.97
N SER A 107 -17.10 15.95 -1.91
CA SER A 107 -15.99 16.92 -1.80
C SER A 107 -16.30 18.23 -2.53
N LYS A 108 -16.33 19.34 -1.76
CA LYS A 108 -16.61 20.71 -2.26
C LYS A 108 -15.55 21.26 -3.23
N GLY A 109 -14.37 20.62 -3.35
CA GLY A 109 -13.25 21.08 -4.18
C GLY A 109 -13.00 20.30 -5.47
N VAL A 110 -13.89 19.38 -5.86
CA VAL A 110 -13.70 18.55 -7.06
C VAL A 110 -14.16 19.31 -8.31
N GLN A 111 -13.22 19.57 -9.22
CA GLN A 111 -13.49 20.30 -10.49
C GLN A 111 -14.09 19.40 -11.58
N ASN A 112 -13.94 18.07 -11.49
CA ASN A 112 -14.47 17.14 -12.49
C ASN A 112 -15.59 16.27 -11.87
N LYS A 113 -16.84 16.69 -12.08
CA LYS A 113 -18.06 16.12 -11.47
C LYS A 113 -18.74 15.05 -12.33
N ASP A 114 -18.15 14.68 -13.46
CA ASP A 114 -18.70 13.72 -14.40
C ASP A 114 -18.44 12.26 -13.94
#